data_AF-A0A1F9MRJ0-F1
#
_entry.id   AF-A0A1F9MRJ0-F1
#
_cell.length_a   1.000
_cell.length_b   1.000
_cell.length_c   1.000
_cell.angle_alpha   90.00
_cell.angle_beta   90.00
_cell.angle_gamma   90.00
#
_symmetry.space_group_name_H-M   'P 1'
#
loop_
_entity.id
_entity.type
_entity.pdbx_description
1 polymer ?
#
loop_
_entity_poly.entity_id
_entity_poly.type
_entity_poly.pdbx_seq_one_letter_code
_entity_poly.pdbx_strand_id
1 'polypeptide(L)' 'MSHKEELYPEGEKMRMAVRWLCDVIKNDPEKKRADIIREAEIRFDLSPKECQFLDTKIACPECSKD' A
#
# COMPACT_ATOMS: atom_id res chain seq x y z
N MET A 1 9.79 18.57 -15.68
CA MET A 1 8.46 18.72 -15.03
C MET A 1 8.67 18.36 -13.57
N SER A 2 8.67 19.35 -12.68
CA SER A 2 8.96 19.15 -11.26
C SER A 2 7.70 18.64 -10.61
N HIS A 3 7.66 17.34 -10.28
CA HIS A 3 6.57 16.78 -9.48
C HIS A 3 6.57 17.52 -8.15
N LYS A 4 5.43 18.12 -7.83
CA LYS A 4 5.21 18.91 -6.64
C LYS A 4 5.18 17.93 -5.47
N GLU A 5 6.32 17.76 -4.81
CA GLU A 5 6.36 17.14 -3.49
C GLU A 5 5.58 18.07 -2.55
N GLU A 6 4.28 17.81 -2.42
CA GLU A 6 3.56 18.19 -1.21
C GLU A 6 4.43 17.76 -0.02
N LEU A 7 4.75 18.74 0.82
CA LEU A 7 5.68 18.72 1.96
C LEU A 7 5.24 17.73 3.04
N TYR A 8 5.06 16.48 2.67
CA TYR A 8 4.89 15.38 3.59
C TYR A 8 6.30 14.91 3.96
N PRO A 9 6.61 14.80 5.27
CA PRO A 9 7.86 14.21 5.69
C PRO A 9 8.00 12.82 5.05
N GLU A 10 9.22 12.50 4.65
CA GLU A 10 9.55 11.30 3.88
C GLU A 10 8.81 10.07 4.42
N GLY A 11 8.01 9.44 3.55
CA GLY A 11 7.22 8.25 3.88
C GLY A 11 5.91 8.47 4.64
N GLU A 12 5.36 9.69 4.78
CA GLU A 12 4.02 9.86 5.37
C GLU A 12 2.92 9.24 4.52
N LYS A 13 3.00 9.40 3.20
CA LYS A 13 2.08 8.76 2.24
C LYS A 13 2.08 7.24 2.42
N MET A 14 3.25 6.64 2.56
CA MET A 14 3.42 5.22 2.87
C MET A 14 2.73 4.84 4.20
N ARG A 15 2.96 5.60 5.29
CA ARG A 15 2.32 5.31 6.58
C ARG A 15 0.79 5.39 6.50
N MET A 16 0.25 6.35 5.75
CA MET A 16 -1.19 6.47 5.51
C MET A 16 -1.73 5.30 4.68
N ALA A 17 -1.02 4.89 3.63
CA ALA A 17 -1.37 3.74 2.81
C ALA A 17 -1.42 2.44 3.62
N VAL A 18 -0.40 2.19 4.44
CA VAL A 18 -0.35 1.02 5.34
C VAL A 18 -1.50 1.04 6.33
N ARG A 19 -1.76 2.19 6.96
CA ARG A 19 -2.85 2.32 7.93
C ARG A 19 -4.20 2.04 7.29
N TRP A 20 -4.44 2.65 6.12
CA TRP A 20 -5.68 2.44 5.37
C TRP A 20 -5.85 0.98 4.97
N LEU A 21 -4.79 0.34 4.45
CA LEU A 21 -4.81 -1.07 4.09
C LEU A 21 -5.14 -1.97 5.30
N CYS A 22 -4.54 -1.70 6.46
CA CYS A 22 -4.88 -2.40 7.71
C CYS A 22 -6.35 -2.23 8.10
N ASP A 23 -6.92 -1.03 7.95
CA ASP A 23 -8.32 -0.77 8.24
C ASP A 23 -9.24 -1.50 7.25
N VAL A 24 -8.91 -1.53 5.96
CA VAL A 24 -9.69 -2.29 4.96
C VAL A 24 -9.63 -3.79 5.23
N ILE A 25 -8.46 -4.36 5.53
CA ILE A 25 -8.34 -5.79 5.85
C ILE A 25 -9.16 -6.17 7.09
N LYS A 26 -9.23 -5.27 8.09
CA LYS A 26 -10.02 -5.48 9.30
C LYS A 26 -11.52 -5.40 9.05
N ASN A 27 -11.96 -4.47 8.20
CA ASN A 27 -13.39 -4.27 7.90
C ASN A 27 -13.91 -5.25 6.84
N ASP A 28 -13.08 -5.63 5.87
CA ASP A 28 -13.41 -6.46 4.72
C ASP A 28 -12.40 -7.62 4.56
N PRO A 29 -12.44 -8.64 5.43
CA PRO A 29 -11.51 -9.77 5.38
C PRO A 29 -11.68 -10.66 4.13
N GLU A 30 -12.83 -10.60 3.45
CA GLU A 30 -13.06 -11.30 2.18
C GLU A 30 -12.33 -10.64 1.00
N LYS A 31 -11.93 -9.38 1.13
CA LYS A 31 -11.27 -8.65 0.05
C LYS A 31 -9.83 -9.10 -0.08
N LYS A 32 -9.41 -9.45 -1.30
CA LYS A 32 -8.06 -9.94 -1.56
C LYS A 32 -7.06 -8.83 -1.31
N ARG A 33 -5.97 -9.14 -0.60
CA ARG A 33 -4.91 -8.17 -0.29
C ARG A 33 -4.31 -7.53 -1.54
N ALA A 34 -4.14 -8.27 -2.62
CA ALA A 34 -3.65 -7.74 -3.90
C ALA A 34 -4.53 -6.59 -4.43
N ASP A 35 -5.85 -6.72 -4.30
CA ASP A 35 -6.79 -5.66 -4.72
C ASP A 35 -6.69 -4.45 -3.77
N ILE A 36 -6.53 -4.68 -2.47
CA ILE A 36 -6.37 -3.60 -1.47
C ILE A 36 -5.04 -2.87 -1.68
N ILE A 37 -3.94 -3.59 -1.96
CA ILE A 37 -2.63 -2.98 -2.26
C ILE A 37 -2.75 -2.11 -3.50
N ARG A 38 -3.34 -2.63 -4.58
CA ARG A 38 -3.55 -1.86 -5.81
C ARG A 38 -4.41 -0.62 -5.60
N GLU A 39 -5.46 -0.71 -4.79
CA GLU A 39 -6.25 0.46 -4.38
C GLU A 39 -5.41 1.47 -3.60
N ALA A 40 -4.54 1.00 -2.69
CA ALA A 40 -3.65 1.87 -1.93
C ALA A 40 -2.63 2.59 -2.83
N GLU A 41 -2.04 1.88 -3.80
CA GLU A 41 -1.09 2.44 -4.76
C GLU A 41 -1.70 3.60 -5.55
N ILE A 42 -2.90 3.41 -6.07
CA ILE A 42 -3.63 4.43 -6.84
C ILE A 42 -4.11 5.56 -5.94
N ARG A 43 -4.60 5.24 -4.73
CA ARG A 43 -5.20 6.21 -3.80
C ARG A 43 -4.18 7.15 -3.19
N PHE A 44 -2.99 6.66 -2.88
CA PHE A 44 -1.92 7.43 -2.23
C PHE A 44 -0.85 7.90 -3.22
N ASP A 45 -1.04 7.61 -4.52
CA ASP A 45 -0.10 7.94 -5.61
C ASP A 45 1.33 7.48 -5.25
N LEU A 46 1.43 6.19 -4.92
CA LEU A 46 2.68 5.60 -4.47
C LEU A 46 3.65 5.47 -5.64
N SER A 47 4.91 5.81 -5.39
CA SER A 47 5.98 5.59 -6.37
C SER A 47 6.24 4.10 -6.58
N PRO A 48 6.83 3.69 -7.72
CA PRO A 48 7.15 2.28 -7.98
C PRO A 48 7.95 1.59 -6.87
N LYS A 49 8.81 2.35 -6.19
CA LYS A 49 9.61 1.88 -5.04
C LYS A 49 8.73 1.60 -3.81
N GLU A 50 7.71 2.42 -3.59
CA GLU A 50 6.76 2.25 -2.50
C GLU A 50 5.78 1.11 -2.77
N CYS A 51 5.27 0.98 -4.00
CA CYS A 51 4.47 -0.17 -4.43
C CYS A 51 5.17 -1.50 -4.11
N GLN A 52 6.44 -1.63 -4.54
CA GLN A 52 7.26 -2.81 -4.27
C GLN A 52 7.44 -3.06 -2.77
N PHE A 53 7.55 -2.00 -1.96
CA PHE A 53 7.64 -2.13 -0.52
C PHE A 53 6.34 -2.68 0.09
N LEU A 54 5.17 -2.19 -0.30
CA LEU A 54 3.89 -2.77 0.16
C LEU A 54 3.79 -4.24 -0.24
N ASP A 55 4.06 -4.54 -1.51
CA ASP A 55 3.97 -5.91 -2.02
C ASP A 55 4.93 -6.85 -1.29
N THR A 56 6.17 -6.43 -1.03
CA THR A 56 7.19 -7.31 -0.40
C THR A 56 7.05 -7.41 1.12
N LYS A 57 6.74 -6.31 1.81
CA LYS A 57 6.78 -6.24 3.28
C LYS A 57 5.43 -6.51 3.94
N ILE A 58 4.35 -6.34 3.20
CA ILE A 58 2.98 -6.58 3.69
C ILE A 58 2.42 -7.90 3.14
N ALA A 59 2.98 -8.44 2.05
CA ALA A 59 2.69 -9.82 1.68
C ALA A 59 3.06 -10.75 2.83
N CYS A 60 2.06 -11.50 3.28
CA CYS A 60 2.25 -12.58 4.22
C CYS A 60 3.14 -13.64 3.56
N PRO A 61 4.13 -14.21 4.28
CA PRO A 61 4.94 -15.32 3.76
C PRO A 61 4.14 -16.63 3.51
N GLU A 62 2.82 -16.66 3.75
CA GLU A 62 1.97 -17.84 3.58
C GLU A 62 1.07 -17.84 2.33
N CYS A 63 1.23 -16.91 1.37
CA CYS A 63 0.54 -17.01 0.07
C CYS A 63 1.41 -17.68 -1.01
N SER A 64 2.23 -18.66 -0.60
CA SER A 64 2.86 -19.63 -1.51
C SER A 64 2.23 -20.99 -1.25
N LYS A 65 1.03 -21.20 -1.79
CA LYS A 65 0.49 -22.52 -2.13
C LYS A 65 -0.39 -22.36 -3.34
N ASP A 66 0.21 -22.54 -4.51
CA ASP A 66 -0.30 -23.43 -5.55
C ASP A 66 0.92 -23.99 -6.32
#